data_AF-A0A8T9G056-F1
#
_entry.id   AF-A0A8T9G056-F1
#
_cell.length_a   1.000
_cell.length_b   1.000
_cell.length_c   1.000
_cell.angle_alpha   90.00
_cell.angle_beta   90.00
_cell.angle_gamma   90.00
#
_symmetry.space_group_name_H-M   'P 1'
#
loop_
_entity.id
_entity.type
_entity.pdbx_description
1 polymer ?
#
loop_
_entity_poly.entity_id
_entity_poly.type
_entity_poly.pdbx_seq_one_letter_code
_entity_poly.pdbx_strand_id
1 'polypeptide(L)'
;MPRSELMPMKVLVMGLCLSLSCGMASTALAFDPDAGITKESGPFDLFKFGFFSYKEGRKGDAVEAYRYAAEKGHTGSRWALANMYADGDGVPENDLEAFKIYSEIARAGVEPGSEDTGYFASALISLASYYRRGIPDSPVRIDLTQARQLYFQAASTFGIPEAQFQLGRMMLRGEGGNVSVHQAKKWLNRARNKGHAGAMGLFGNILFQEGDTARGLAFMTAALDHCPPKDCGWLQATQEEAFSVATEEDRRKGVALAQSIRFNPNE
;
A
#
# COMPACT_ATOMS: atom_id res chain seq x y z
N MET A 1 -7.36 -61.72 77.58
CA MET A 1 -7.64 -60.41 78.21
C MET A 1 -6.50 -59.44 77.85
N PRO A 2 -6.79 -58.14 77.65
CA PRO A 2 -6.10 -57.28 76.67
C PRO A 2 -5.12 -56.27 77.28
N ARG A 3 -4.28 -55.63 76.43
CA ARG A 3 -3.77 -54.23 76.52
C ARG A 3 -2.87 -53.94 75.30
N SER A 4 -3.33 -53.08 74.36
CA SER A 4 -3.04 -51.63 74.20
C SER A 4 -1.67 -51.37 73.56
N GLU A 5 -1.59 -51.00 72.27
CA GLU A 5 -1.73 -49.65 71.65
C GLU A 5 -0.36 -49.09 71.24
N LEU A 6 -0.23 -48.70 69.96
CA LEU A 6 0.27 -47.41 69.45
C LEU A 6 0.88 -47.58 68.03
N MET A 7 0.21 -47.00 67.04
CA MET A 7 0.73 -46.75 65.69
C MET A 7 1.52 -45.42 65.65
N PRO A 8 2.47 -45.27 64.71
CA PRO A 8 2.80 -43.96 64.16
C PRO A 8 2.56 -43.85 62.65
N MET A 9 1.59 -42.99 62.35
CA MET A 9 1.54 -41.94 61.32
C MET A 9 2.41 -42.06 60.05
N LYS A 10 1.73 -42.15 58.89
CA LYS A 10 2.26 -41.94 57.53
C LYS A 10 2.60 -40.45 57.32
N VAL A 11 3.76 -40.17 56.70
CA VAL A 11 4.04 -38.87 56.06
C VAL A 11 4.45 -39.14 54.61
N LEU A 12 3.56 -38.76 53.69
CA LEU A 12 3.76 -38.77 52.24
C LEU A 12 4.21 -37.35 51.84
N VAL A 13 5.46 -37.17 51.45
CA VAL A 13 5.95 -35.89 50.91
C VAL A 13 5.76 -35.90 49.40
N MET A 14 4.76 -35.15 48.92
CA MET A 14 4.49 -34.91 47.51
C MET A 14 5.25 -33.64 47.09
N GLY A 15 6.32 -33.81 46.29
CA GLY A 15 7.11 -32.70 45.76
C GLY A 15 6.35 -31.92 44.69
N LEU A 16 6.11 -30.63 44.94
CA LEU A 16 5.48 -29.69 44.03
C LEU A 16 6.55 -29.08 43.11
N CYS A 17 6.67 -29.53 41.85
CA CYS A 17 7.48 -28.87 40.84
C CYS A 17 6.73 -27.63 40.32
N LEU A 18 7.04 -26.44 40.86
CA LEU A 18 6.67 -25.16 40.27
C LEU A 18 7.59 -24.87 39.08
N SER A 19 7.12 -25.17 37.86
CA SER A 19 7.69 -24.60 36.66
C SER A 19 7.25 -23.14 36.55
N LEU A 20 8.16 -22.20 36.86
CA LEU A 20 8.00 -20.79 36.50
C LEU A 20 8.05 -20.68 34.97
N SER A 21 6.88 -20.68 34.33
CA SER A 21 6.75 -20.13 32.98
C SER A 21 6.87 -18.61 33.11
N CYS A 22 8.04 -18.08 32.79
CA CYS A 22 8.26 -16.64 32.65
C CYS A 22 7.45 -16.17 31.44
N GLY A 23 6.19 -15.80 31.68
CA GLY A 23 5.36 -15.14 30.68
C GLY A 23 6.02 -13.82 30.32
N MET A 24 6.46 -13.67 29.08
CA MET A 24 6.75 -12.36 28.53
C MET A 24 5.41 -11.63 28.45
N ALA A 25 5.13 -10.79 29.44
CA ALA A 25 4.06 -9.83 29.36
C ALA A 25 4.43 -8.86 28.24
N SER A 26 3.80 -9.01 27.07
CA SER A 26 3.76 -7.96 26.07
C SER A 26 3.23 -6.70 26.76
N THR A 27 4.08 -5.68 26.89
CA THR A 27 3.65 -4.37 27.37
C THR A 27 2.65 -3.83 26.36
N ALA A 28 1.35 -3.97 26.65
CA ALA A 28 0.33 -3.21 25.96
C ALA A 28 0.65 -1.74 26.21
N LEU A 29 1.06 -1.02 25.16
CA LEU A 29 1.26 0.43 25.20
C LEU A 29 -0.12 1.04 25.48
N ALA A 30 -0.37 1.33 26.76
CA ALA A 30 -1.62 1.95 27.19
C ALA A 30 -1.60 3.43 26.80
N PHE A 31 -2.74 3.92 26.30
CA PHE A 31 -2.98 5.33 25.97
C PHE A 31 -2.51 6.24 27.11
N ASP A 32 -1.70 7.27 26.80
CA ASP A 32 -1.25 8.25 27.79
C ASP A 32 -2.44 9.05 28.35
N PRO A 33 -2.81 8.88 29.64
CA PRO A 33 -3.94 9.58 30.23
C PRO A 33 -3.74 11.10 30.32
N ASP A 34 -2.50 11.59 30.25
CA ASP A 34 -2.19 13.03 30.33
C ASP A 34 -2.40 13.76 28.99
N ALA A 35 -2.62 13.02 27.89
CA ALA A 35 -2.85 13.59 26.56
C ALA A 35 -4.21 14.28 26.39
N GLY A 36 -5.11 14.19 27.38
CA GLY A 36 -6.46 14.78 27.33
C GLY A 36 -7.41 14.13 26.30
N ILE A 37 -6.96 13.08 25.61
CA ILE A 37 -7.74 12.27 24.67
C ILE A 37 -7.89 10.88 25.27
N THR A 38 -9.12 10.37 25.31
CA THR A 38 -9.42 9.03 25.82
C THR A 38 -10.05 8.17 24.73
N LYS A 39 -10.16 6.85 24.95
CA LYS A 39 -10.85 5.94 24.02
C LYS A 39 -12.32 6.33 23.79
N GLU A 40 -12.93 7.06 24.72
CA GLU A 40 -14.29 7.59 24.62
C GLU A 40 -14.40 8.82 23.72
N SER A 41 -13.30 9.51 23.41
CA SER A 41 -13.25 10.69 22.53
C SER A 41 -13.84 10.42 21.14
N GLY A 42 -14.24 11.48 20.43
CA GLY A 42 -14.87 11.37 19.11
C GLY A 42 -13.93 10.73 18.07
N PRO A 43 -14.48 10.10 17.01
CA PRO A 43 -13.69 9.47 15.96
C PRO A 43 -12.67 10.41 15.32
N PHE A 44 -13.04 11.68 15.09
CA PHE A 44 -12.16 12.69 14.51
C PHE A 44 -11.06 13.15 15.47
N ASP A 45 -11.35 13.29 16.77
CA ASP A 45 -10.35 13.65 17.78
C ASP A 45 -9.30 12.55 17.93
N LEU A 46 -9.76 11.29 17.96
CA LEU A 46 -8.89 10.11 17.97
C LEU A 46 -8.04 10.03 16.70
N PHE A 47 -8.63 10.28 15.52
CA PHE A 47 -7.89 10.35 14.27
C PHE A 47 -6.81 11.43 14.32
N LYS A 48 -7.16 12.64 14.75
CA LYS A 48 -6.24 13.77 14.85
C LYS A 48 -5.10 13.47 15.81
N PHE A 49 -5.41 12.91 16.98
CA PHE A 49 -4.40 12.47 17.94
C PHE A 49 -3.48 11.40 17.34
N GLY A 50 -4.04 10.40 16.67
CA GLY A 50 -3.27 9.36 15.98
C GLY A 50 -2.33 9.93 14.91
N PHE A 51 -2.81 10.90 14.13
CA PHE A 51 -2.02 11.58 13.11
C PHE A 51 -0.82 12.35 13.68
N PHE A 52 -1.02 13.11 14.76
CA PHE A 52 0.08 13.82 15.39
C PHE A 52 1.06 12.87 16.09
N SER A 53 0.56 11.87 16.80
CA SER A 53 1.40 10.86 17.45
C SER A 53 2.25 10.08 16.42
N TYR A 54 1.67 9.75 15.27
CA TYR A 54 2.40 9.12 14.17
C TYR A 54 3.55 10.00 13.66
N LYS A 55 3.28 11.29 13.41
CA LYS A 55 4.28 12.27 12.97
C LYS A 55 5.40 12.48 13.99
N GLU A 56 5.09 12.35 15.27
CA GLU A 56 6.05 12.46 16.37
C GLU A 56 6.81 11.15 16.64
N GLY A 57 6.58 10.10 15.84
CA GLY A 57 7.23 8.79 15.97
C GLY A 57 6.65 7.91 17.06
N ARG A 58 5.60 8.36 17.77
CA ARG A 58 4.84 7.56 18.74
C ARG A 58 3.85 6.65 18.02
N LYS A 59 4.41 5.67 17.33
CA LYS A 59 3.65 4.77 16.45
C LYS A 59 2.66 3.90 17.23
N GLY A 60 3.00 3.45 18.45
CA GLY A 60 2.08 2.69 19.31
C GLY A 60 0.81 3.47 19.64
N ASP A 61 0.95 4.71 20.09
CA ASP A 61 -0.19 5.60 20.38
C ASP A 61 -1.03 5.85 19.13
N ALA A 62 -0.39 6.02 17.97
CA ALA A 62 -1.08 6.18 16.70
C ALA A 62 -1.91 4.96 16.33
N VAL A 63 -1.37 3.75 16.48
CA VAL A 63 -2.09 2.49 16.23
C VAL A 63 -3.33 2.40 17.09
N GLU A 64 -3.19 2.62 18.40
CA GLU A 64 -4.32 2.56 19.33
C GLU A 64 -5.39 3.61 18.99
N ALA A 65 -4.97 4.84 18.72
CA ALA A 65 -5.86 5.93 18.37
C ALA A 65 -6.63 5.66 17.07
N TYR A 66 -5.93 5.17 16.05
CA TYR A 66 -6.57 4.78 14.80
C TYR A 66 -7.51 3.59 14.97
N ARG A 67 -7.17 2.61 15.83
CA ARG A 67 -8.07 1.49 16.14
C ARG A 67 -9.38 1.97 16.75
N TYR A 68 -9.33 2.77 17.80
CA TYR A 68 -10.55 3.31 18.43
C TYR A 68 -11.36 4.20 17.48
N ALA A 69 -10.70 5.02 16.66
CA ALA A 69 -11.39 5.82 15.66
C ALA A 69 -12.06 4.96 14.56
N ALA A 70 -11.39 3.89 14.12
CA ALA A 70 -11.91 2.95 13.10
C ALA A 70 -13.10 2.14 13.62
N GLU A 71 -13.08 1.72 14.89
CA GLU A 71 -14.21 1.08 15.58
C GLU A 71 -15.44 2.01 15.63
N LYS A 72 -15.21 3.32 15.71
CA LYS A 72 -16.25 4.36 15.65
C LYS A 72 -16.62 4.78 14.22
N GLY A 73 -16.15 4.06 13.21
CA GLY A 73 -16.53 4.28 11.82
C GLY A 73 -15.65 5.27 11.04
N HIS A 74 -14.57 5.82 11.61
CA HIS A 74 -13.72 6.77 10.91
C HIS A 74 -12.92 6.09 9.78
N THR A 75 -13.30 6.33 8.53
CA THR A 75 -12.71 5.69 7.35
C THR A 75 -11.23 6.04 7.18
N GLY A 76 -10.84 7.29 7.44
CA GLY A 76 -9.42 7.70 7.37
C GLY A 76 -8.53 6.96 8.35
N SER A 77 -9.04 6.66 9.55
CA SER A 77 -8.31 5.88 10.56
C SER A 77 -8.26 4.40 10.20
N ARG A 78 -9.36 3.87 9.64
CA ARG A 78 -9.41 2.51 9.11
C ARG A 78 -8.35 2.34 8.00
N TRP A 79 -8.27 3.29 7.07
CA TRP A 79 -7.26 3.28 6.01
C TRP A 79 -5.83 3.42 6.56
N ALA A 80 -5.60 4.35 7.50
CA ALA A 80 -4.28 4.53 8.12
C ALA A 80 -3.82 3.25 8.86
N LEU A 81 -4.71 2.62 9.62
CA LEU A 81 -4.42 1.37 10.32
C LEU A 81 -4.09 0.23 9.34
N ALA A 82 -4.78 0.16 8.20
CA ALA A 82 -4.47 -0.81 7.16
C ALA A 82 -3.07 -0.62 6.56
N ASN A 83 -2.64 0.63 6.32
CA ASN A 83 -1.27 0.90 5.87
C ASN A 83 -0.25 0.49 6.94
N MET A 84 -0.52 0.79 8.21
CA MET A 84 0.38 0.41 9.31
C MET A 84 0.56 -1.10 9.40
N TYR A 85 -0.50 -1.89 9.19
CA TYR A 85 -0.37 -3.34 9.06
C TYR A 85 0.37 -3.78 7.79
N ALA A 86 0.11 -3.14 6.64
CA ALA A 86 0.77 -3.48 5.38
C ALA A 86 2.30 -3.23 5.42
N ASP A 87 2.72 -2.17 6.12
CA ASP A 87 4.13 -1.76 6.18
C ASP A 87 4.85 -2.26 7.44
N GLY A 88 4.15 -2.92 8.37
CA GLY A 88 4.69 -3.29 9.68
C GLY A 88 5.12 -2.07 10.52
N ASP A 89 4.38 -0.96 10.38
CA ASP A 89 4.77 0.31 10.94
C ASP A 89 4.10 0.56 12.31
N GLY A 90 4.80 0.28 13.40
CA GLY A 90 4.26 0.36 14.77
C GLY A 90 3.45 -0.86 15.21
N VAL A 91 3.15 -1.77 14.28
CA VAL A 91 2.58 -3.10 14.51
C VAL A 91 3.38 -4.13 13.71
N PRO A 92 3.36 -5.42 14.07
CA PRO A 92 3.89 -6.46 13.19
C PRO A 92 3.21 -6.40 11.81
N GLU A 93 4.01 -6.54 10.75
CA GLU A 93 3.52 -6.60 9.38
C GLU A 93 2.47 -7.72 9.23
N ASN A 94 1.32 -7.38 8.68
CA ASN A 94 0.21 -8.30 8.49
C ASN A 94 -0.63 -7.91 7.27
N ASP A 95 -0.17 -8.36 6.12
CA ASP A 95 -0.84 -8.19 4.83
C ASP A 95 -2.30 -8.67 4.83
N LEU A 96 -2.62 -9.75 5.55
CA LEU A 96 -3.97 -10.30 5.59
C LEU A 96 -4.93 -9.38 6.35
N GLU A 97 -4.50 -8.78 7.47
CA GLU A 97 -5.31 -7.80 8.18
C GLU A 97 -5.46 -6.50 7.39
N ALA A 98 -4.39 -6.00 6.78
CA ALA A 98 -4.47 -4.86 5.87
C ALA A 98 -5.49 -5.11 4.74
N PHE A 99 -5.43 -6.28 4.10
CA PHE A 99 -6.37 -6.69 3.06
C PHE A 99 -7.83 -6.72 3.55
N LYS A 100 -8.10 -7.27 4.74
CA LYS A 100 -9.45 -7.29 5.32
C LYS A 100 -9.98 -5.87 5.52
N ILE A 101 -9.15 -5.01 6.11
CA ILE A 101 -9.54 -3.63 6.40
C ILE A 101 -9.80 -2.85 5.10
N TYR A 102 -8.94 -2.98 4.08
CA TYR A 102 -9.22 -2.37 2.77
C TYR A 102 -10.50 -2.93 2.13
N SER A 103 -10.75 -4.23 2.27
CA SER A 103 -11.96 -4.88 1.76
C SER A 103 -13.23 -4.35 2.44
N GLU A 104 -13.15 -4.02 3.73
CA GLU A 104 -14.24 -3.37 4.45
C GLU A 104 -14.52 -1.96 3.94
N ILE A 105 -13.48 -1.15 3.70
CA ILE A 105 -13.63 0.19 3.10
C ILE A 105 -14.29 0.07 1.72
N ALA A 106 -13.79 -0.83 0.87
CA ALA A 106 -14.34 -1.03 -0.47
C ALA A 106 -15.80 -1.51 -0.46
N ARG A 107 -16.17 -2.37 0.51
CA ARG A 107 -17.53 -2.90 0.66
C ARG A 107 -18.51 -1.86 1.21
N ALA A 108 -18.06 -1.01 2.13
CA ALA A 108 -18.89 0.06 2.69
C ALA A 108 -19.31 1.07 1.61
N GLY A 109 -18.52 1.19 0.54
CA GLY A 109 -18.75 2.19 -0.49
C GLY A 109 -18.37 3.58 -0.02
N VAL A 110 -18.66 4.57 -0.85
CA VAL A 110 -18.44 5.98 -0.51
C VAL A 110 -19.47 6.84 -1.21
N GLU A 111 -19.95 7.88 -0.51
CA GLU A 111 -20.77 8.91 -1.15
C GLU A 111 -19.87 9.76 -2.06
N PRO A 112 -20.19 9.92 -3.36
CA PRO A 112 -19.36 10.69 -4.28
C PRO A 112 -19.11 12.12 -3.78
N GLY A 113 -17.83 12.49 -3.67
CA GLY A 113 -17.43 13.84 -3.26
C GLY A 113 -17.33 14.04 -1.74
N SER A 114 -17.62 13.03 -0.94
CA SER A 114 -17.35 13.06 0.51
C SER A 114 -15.85 13.05 0.82
N GLU A 115 -15.49 13.45 2.03
CA GLU A 115 -14.11 13.44 2.55
C GLU A 115 -13.47 12.03 2.49
N ASP A 116 -14.30 10.99 2.52
CA ASP A 116 -13.87 9.60 2.48
C ASP A 116 -13.47 9.11 1.07
N THR A 117 -13.78 9.88 0.02
CA THR A 117 -13.54 9.49 -1.38
C THR A 117 -12.07 9.15 -1.63
N GLY A 118 -11.15 9.91 -1.03
CA GLY A 118 -9.71 9.66 -1.15
C GLY A 118 -9.30 8.34 -0.52
N TYR A 119 -9.77 8.05 0.69
CA TYR A 119 -9.46 6.80 1.41
C TYR A 119 -10.06 5.59 0.70
N PHE A 120 -11.30 5.72 0.20
CA PHE A 120 -11.96 4.68 -0.57
C PHE A 120 -11.17 4.33 -1.83
N ALA A 121 -10.78 5.33 -2.61
CA ALA A 121 -10.07 5.10 -3.86
C ALA A 121 -8.65 4.54 -3.62
N SER A 122 -7.96 4.98 -2.57
CA SER A 122 -6.68 4.39 -2.12
C SER A 122 -6.84 2.93 -1.65
N ALA A 123 -7.93 2.59 -0.97
CA ALA A 123 -8.23 1.22 -0.58
C ALA A 123 -8.45 0.31 -1.81
N LEU A 124 -9.15 0.79 -2.85
CA LEU A 124 -9.31 0.04 -4.10
C LEU A 124 -7.95 -0.27 -4.77
N ILE A 125 -7.05 0.71 -4.81
CA ILE A 125 -5.69 0.54 -5.37
C ILE A 125 -4.89 -0.50 -4.57
N SER A 126 -5.00 -0.45 -3.24
CA SER A 126 -4.31 -1.37 -2.33
C SER A 126 -4.84 -2.80 -2.49
N LEU A 127 -6.17 -2.97 -2.55
CA LEU A 127 -6.80 -4.26 -2.86
C LEU A 127 -6.39 -4.80 -4.23
N ALA A 128 -6.37 -3.94 -5.26
CA ALA A 128 -5.94 -4.34 -6.58
C ALA A 128 -4.49 -4.86 -6.57
N SER A 129 -3.62 -4.21 -5.81
CA SER A 129 -2.24 -4.66 -5.60
C SER A 129 -2.19 -6.04 -4.93
N TYR A 130 -2.97 -6.23 -3.86
CA TYR A 130 -3.08 -7.53 -3.18
C TYR A 130 -3.59 -8.64 -4.09
N TYR A 131 -4.67 -8.41 -4.84
CA TYR A 131 -5.16 -9.40 -5.80
C TYR A 131 -4.15 -9.67 -6.91
N ARG A 132 -3.33 -8.69 -7.30
CA ARG A 132 -2.30 -8.92 -8.32
C ARG A 132 -1.15 -9.80 -7.82
N ARG A 133 -0.73 -9.65 -6.56
CA ARG A 133 0.42 -10.38 -5.99
C ARG A 133 0.06 -11.62 -5.16
N GLY A 134 -1.19 -11.71 -4.68
CA GLY A 134 -1.61 -12.67 -3.67
C GLY A 134 -0.99 -12.39 -2.30
N ILE A 135 -1.46 -13.06 -1.25
CA ILE A 135 -0.84 -13.02 0.08
C ILE A 135 -0.39 -14.44 0.43
N PRO A 136 0.93 -14.69 0.61
CA PRO A 136 1.46 -15.99 1.01
C PRO A 136 0.77 -16.53 2.26
N ASP A 137 0.65 -17.86 2.35
CA ASP A 137 0.07 -18.57 3.51
C ASP A 137 -1.34 -18.11 3.92
N SER A 138 -2.11 -17.56 2.97
CA SER A 138 -3.47 -17.09 3.21
C SER A 138 -4.47 -17.57 2.12
N PRO A 139 -5.79 -17.35 2.33
CA PRO A 139 -6.80 -17.60 1.31
C PRO A 139 -6.77 -16.62 0.12
N VAL A 140 -6.05 -15.49 0.24
CA VAL A 140 -6.02 -14.45 -0.80
C VAL A 140 -5.02 -14.86 -1.89
N ARG A 141 -5.53 -15.48 -2.95
CA ARG A 141 -4.74 -15.91 -4.11
C ARG A 141 -4.60 -14.79 -5.15
N ILE A 142 -3.65 -14.96 -6.07
CA ILE A 142 -3.52 -14.09 -7.23
C ILE A 142 -4.82 -14.18 -8.05
N ASP A 143 -5.46 -13.04 -8.28
CA ASP A 143 -6.60 -12.85 -9.17
C ASP A 143 -6.38 -11.58 -10.00
N LEU A 144 -5.78 -11.77 -11.17
CA LEU A 144 -5.46 -10.65 -12.07
C LEU A 144 -6.72 -10.01 -12.66
N THR A 145 -7.82 -10.74 -12.77
CA THR A 145 -9.09 -10.22 -13.29
C THR A 145 -9.69 -9.24 -12.27
N GLN A 146 -9.76 -9.66 -11.00
CA GLN A 146 -10.22 -8.81 -9.91
C GLN A 146 -9.31 -7.58 -9.73
N ALA A 147 -7.99 -7.78 -9.78
CA ALA A 147 -7.03 -6.66 -9.73
C ALA A 147 -7.27 -5.64 -10.85
N ARG A 148 -7.44 -6.11 -12.10
CA ARG A 148 -7.69 -5.24 -13.25
C ARG A 148 -9.01 -4.48 -13.12
N GLN A 149 -10.06 -5.11 -12.60
CA GLN A 149 -11.36 -4.47 -12.36
C GLN A 149 -11.26 -3.36 -11.31
N LEU A 150 -10.59 -3.61 -10.19
CA LEU A 150 -10.39 -2.62 -9.13
C LEU A 150 -9.53 -1.44 -9.60
N TYR A 151 -8.43 -1.70 -10.32
CA TYR A 151 -7.66 -0.62 -10.95
C TYR A 151 -8.48 0.15 -11.98
N PHE A 152 -9.32 -0.54 -12.77
CA PHE A 152 -10.22 0.13 -13.71
C PHE A 152 -11.23 1.04 -13.00
N GLN A 153 -11.84 0.59 -11.91
CA GLN A 153 -12.75 1.41 -11.11
C GLN A 153 -12.02 2.64 -10.56
N ALA A 154 -10.85 2.46 -9.94
CA ALA A 154 -10.06 3.57 -9.40
C ALA A 154 -9.60 4.57 -10.48
N ALA A 155 -9.18 4.05 -11.64
CA ALA A 155 -8.68 4.84 -12.77
C ALA A 155 -9.78 5.62 -13.51
N SER A 156 -10.96 5.01 -13.69
CA SER A 156 -12.06 5.57 -14.47
C SER A 156 -12.96 6.49 -13.66
N THR A 157 -13.25 6.15 -12.40
CA THR A 157 -14.15 6.92 -11.54
C THR A 157 -13.43 8.07 -10.84
N PHE A 158 -12.24 7.84 -10.29
CA PHE A 158 -11.53 8.84 -9.49
C PHE A 158 -10.34 9.46 -10.22
N GLY A 159 -9.98 8.93 -11.39
CA GLY A 159 -8.92 9.50 -12.21
C GLY A 159 -7.54 9.45 -11.56
N ILE A 160 -7.29 8.54 -10.61
CA ILE A 160 -6.04 8.48 -9.86
C ILE A 160 -4.90 8.06 -10.80
N PRO A 161 -3.80 8.84 -10.89
CA PRO A 161 -2.72 8.56 -11.83
C PRO A 161 -2.06 7.20 -11.62
N GLU A 162 -1.87 6.78 -10.35
CA GLU A 162 -1.33 5.46 -10.00
C GLU A 162 -2.21 4.33 -10.53
N ALA A 163 -3.53 4.41 -10.34
CA ALA A 163 -4.46 3.40 -10.87
C ALA A 163 -4.44 3.34 -12.40
N GLN A 164 -4.39 4.51 -13.07
CA GLN A 164 -4.30 4.60 -14.53
C GLN A 164 -3.00 3.98 -15.06
N PHE A 165 -1.89 4.22 -14.37
CA PHE A 165 -0.59 3.62 -14.67
C PHE A 165 -0.62 2.09 -14.52
N GLN A 166 -1.09 1.59 -13.38
CA GLN A 166 -1.15 0.14 -13.12
C GLN A 166 -2.10 -0.55 -14.10
N LEU A 167 -3.25 0.04 -14.41
CA LEU A 167 -4.16 -0.47 -15.43
C LEU A 167 -3.49 -0.53 -16.82
N GLY A 168 -2.80 0.54 -17.21
CA GLY A 168 -2.05 0.59 -18.47
C GLY A 168 -0.98 -0.51 -18.55
N ARG A 169 -0.25 -0.76 -17.45
CA ARG A 169 0.72 -1.85 -17.35
C ARG A 169 0.09 -3.22 -17.51
N MET A 170 -1.01 -3.48 -16.81
CA MET A 170 -1.73 -4.75 -16.92
C MET A 170 -2.22 -4.98 -18.36
N MET A 171 -2.70 -3.93 -19.04
CA MET A 171 -3.11 -3.98 -20.45
C MET A 171 -1.95 -4.27 -21.41
N LEU A 172 -0.73 -3.78 -21.15
CA LEU A 172 0.44 -4.10 -21.98
C LEU A 172 0.85 -5.57 -21.84
N ARG A 173 0.65 -6.15 -20.66
CA ARG A 173 1.08 -7.53 -20.34
C ARG A 173 -0.01 -8.58 -20.54
N GLY A 174 -1.26 -8.17 -20.79
CA GLY A 174 -2.39 -9.10 -20.81
C GLY A 174 -2.70 -9.68 -19.44
N GLU A 175 -2.37 -8.97 -18.35
CA GLU A 175 -2.74 -9.40 -17.00
C GLU A 175 -4.26 -9.18 -16.81
N GLY A 176 -4.99 -10.23 -16.45
CA GLY A 176 -6.44 -10.15 -16.18
C GLY A 176 -7.31 -9.89 -17.41
N GLY A 177 -6.82 -10.17 -18.62
CA GLY A 177 -7.54 -9.99 -19.88
C GLY A 177 -6.59 -9.99 -21.08
N ASN A 178 -7.04 -9.51 -22.24
CA ASN A 178 -6.20 -9.47 -23.43
C ASN A 178 -5.22 -8.29 -23.42
N VAL A 179 -4.10 -8.45 -24.14
CA VAL A 179 -3.15 -7.37 -24.44
C VAL A 179 -3.87 -6.28 -25.23
N SER A 180 -3.67 -5.02 -24.83
CA SER A 180 -4.19 -3.87 -25.57
C SER A 180 -3.25 -2.67 -25.46
N VAL A 181 -2.29 -2.58 -26.38
CA VAL A 181 -1.32 -1.47 -26.44
C VAL A 181 -2.01 -0.13 -26.65
N HIS A 182 -3.01 -0.07 -27.53
CA HIS A 182 -3.75 1.17 -27.81
C HIS A 182 -4.50 1.70 -26.58
N GLN A 183 -5.18 0.84 -25.82
CA GLN A 183 -5.86 1.25 -24.59
C GLN A 183 -4.85 1.59 -23.48
N ALA A 184 -3.78 0.81 -23.35
CA ALA A 184 -2.71 1.11 -22.41
C ALA A 184 -2.13 2.51 -22.64
N LYS A 185 -1.81 2.84 -23.90
CA LYS A 185 -1.29 4.15 -24.29
C LYS A 185 -2.24 5.29 -23.91
N LYS A 186 -3.56 5.10 -24.05
CA LYS A 186 -4.57 6.09 -23.61
C LYS A 186 -4.55 6.31 -22.10
N TRP A 187 -4.50 5.24 -21.30
CA TRP A 187 -4.45 5.34 -19.84
C TRP A 187 -3.13 5.93 -19.35
N LEU A 188 -2.00 5.50 -19.91
CA LEU A 188 -0.68 6.04 -19.60
C LEU A 188 -0.56 7.52 -19.95
N ASN A 189 -1.17 7.96 -21.06
CA ASN A 189 -1.25 9.38 -21.41
C ASN A 189 -1.99 10.21 -20.35
N ARG A 190 -3.12 9.70 -19.85
CA ARG A 190 -3.88 10.36 -18.77
C ARG A 190 -3.06 10.46 -17.49
N ALA A 191 -2.41 9.38 -17.09
CA ALA A 191 -1.57 9.34 -15.89
C ALA A 191 -0.37 10.28 -16.00
N ARG A 192 0.33 10.26 -17.14
CA ARG A 192 1.47 11.16 -17.41
C ARG A 192 1.05 12.62 -17.32
N ASN A 193 -0.07 13.00 -17.92
CA ASN A 193 -0.51 14.39 -17.94
C ASN A 193 -0.84 14.92 -16.54
N LYS A 194 -1.02 14.03 -15.56
CA LYS A 194 -1.15 14.34 -14.13
C LYS A 194 0.16 14.17 -13.35
N GLY A 195 1.30 14.15 -14.03
CA GLY A 195 2.61 14.02 -13.40
C GLY A 195 2.93 12.61 -12.87
N HIS A 196 2.46 11.53 -13.51
CA HIS A 196 2.91 10.19 -13.13
C HIS A 196 4.16 9.76 -13.91
N ALA A 197 5.32 9.78 -13.27
CA ALA A 197 6.62 9.53 -13.91
C ALA A 197 6.73 8.13 -14.55
N GLY A 198 6.32 7.07 -13.85
CA GLY A 198 6.32 5.72 -14.43
C GLY A 198 5.45 5.59 -15.69
N ALA A 199 4.36 6.36 -15.77
CA ALA A 199 3.46 6.33 -16.92
C ALA A 199 4.04 7.10 -18.10
N MET A 200 4.73 8.22 -17.80
CA MET A 200 5.52 8.95 -18.78
C MET A 200 6.59 8.05 -19.41
N GLY A 201 7.33 7.32 -18.58
CA GLY A 201 8.36 6.38 -19.03
C GLY A 201 7.80 5.26 -19.92
N LEU A 202 6.75 4.56 -19.48
CA LEU A 202 6.13 3.51 -20.31
C LEU A 202 5.52 4.05 -21.60
N PHE A 203 4.92 5.23 -21.57
CA PHE A 203 4.44 5.86 -22.79
C PHE A 203 5.61 6.16 -23.74
N GLY A 204 6.73 6.66 -23.22
CA GLY A 204 7.96 6.86 -23.97
C GLY A 204 8.46 5.57 -24.61
N ASN A 205 8.51 4.48 -23.85
CA ASN A 205 8.89 3.18 -24.38
C ASN A 205 7.94 2.72 -25.52
N ILE A 206 6.62 2.88 -25.36
CA ILE A 206 5.67 2.56 -26.44
C ILE A 206 5.96 3.37 -27.71
N LEU A 207 6.20 4.68 -27.57
CA LEU A 207 6.55 5.53 -28.73
C LEU A 207 7.84 5.07 -29.41
N PHE A 208 8.84 4.71 -28.61
CA PHE A 208 10.12 4.20 -29.12
C PHE A 208 9.92 2.94 -29.97
N GLN A 209 9.17 1.96 -29.45
CA GLN A 209 8.88 0.70 -30.14
C GLN A 209 8.01 0.90 -31.39
N GLU A 210 7.18 1.94 -31.44
CA GLU A 210 6.39 2.32 -32.62
C GLU A 210 7.22 3.07 -33.69
N GLY A 211 8.52 3.30 -33.45
CA GLY A 211 9.44 3.95 -34.38
C GLY A 211 9.65 5.45 -34.14
N ASP A 212 8.97 6.03 -33.14
CA ASP A 212 9.18 7.42 -32.73
C ASP A 212 10.27 7.48 -31.65
N THR A 213 11.47 7.09 -32.07
CA THR A 213 12.65 6.87 -31.22
C THR A 213 13.01 8.12 -30.43
N ALA A 214 13.18 9.27 -31.09
CA ALA A 214 13.57 10.51 -30.43
C ALA A 214 12.58 10.97 -29.35
N ARG A 215 11.26 10.96 -29.61
CA ARG A 215 10.27 11.33 -28.57
C ARG A 215 10.18 10.27 -27.49
N GLY A 216 10.31 8.99 -27.84
CA GLY A 216 10.35 7.90 -26.88
C GLY A 216 11.46 8.08 -25.86
N LEU A 217 12.69 8.32 -26.35
CA LEU A 217 13.85 8.65 -25.51
C LEU A 217 13.63 9.91 -24.68
N ALA A 218 13.02 10.94 -25.26
CA ALA A 218 12.72 12.19 -24.54
C ALA A 218 11.81 11.95 -23.33
N PHE A 219 10.70 11.22 -23.49
CA PHE A 219 9.79 10.92 -22.40
C PHE A 219 10.41 10.01 -21.34
N MET A 220 11.21 9.02 -21.73
CA MET A 220 11.89 8.16 -20.75
C MET A 220 12.95 8.94 -19.96
N THR A 221 13.67 9.85 -20.61
CA THR A 221 14.65 10.72 -19.96
C THR A 221 13.99 11.68 -18.98
N ALA A 222 12.95 12.41 -19.41
CA ALA A 222 12.21 13.32 -18.54
C ALA A 222 11.51 12.58 -17.38
N ALA A 223 11.10 11.33 -17.58
CA ALA A 223 10.50 10.53 -16.51
C ALA A 223 11.50 10.20 -15.39
N LEU A 224 12.78 9.98 -15.71
CA LEU A 224 13.81 9.65 -14.72
C LEU A 224 14.16 10.84 -13.82
N ASP A 225 14.06 12.08 -14.33
CA ASP A 225 14.29 13.29 -13.52
C ASP A 225 13.26 13.45 -12.39
N HIS A 226 12.08 12.85 -12.55
CA HIS A 226 10.95 12.98 -11.62
C HIS A 226 10.58 11.66 -10.94
N CYS A 227 11.43 10.65 -11.05
CA CYS A 227 11.16 9.34 -10.49
C CYS A 227 12.30 8.88 -9.57
N PRO A 228 12.03 8.65 -8.27
CA PRO A 228 13.03 8.14 -7.36
C PRO A 228 13.56 6.78 -7.85
N PRO A 229 14.89 6.53 -7.86
CA PRO A 229 15.45 5.27 -8.35
C PRO A 229 14.85 4.01 -7.72
N LYS A 230 14.46 4.10 -6.44
CA LYS A 230 13.80 3.01 -5.71
C LYS A 230 12.47 2.55 -6.35
N ASP A 231 11.74 3.46 -6.99
CA ASP A 231 10.38 3.21 -7.50
C ASP A 231 10.40 2.82 -9.00
N CYS A 232 11.49 3.13 -9.70
CA CYS A 232 11.60 2.96 -11.14
C CYS A 232 12.99 2.56 -11.65
N GLY A 233 13.72 1.72 -10.90
CA GLY A 233 14.93 1.09 -11.43
C GLY A 233 14.71 0.35 -12.77
N TRP A 234 13.50 -0.20 -12.98
CA TRP A 234 13.10 -0.78 -14.26
C TRP A 234 13.07 0.24 -15.41
N LEU A 235 12.74 1.51 -15.13
CA LEU A 235 12.67 2.56 -16.14
C LEU A 235 14.06 2.97 -16.61
N GLN A 236 15.02 3.03 -15.68
CA GLN A 236 16.41 3.30 -16.03
C GLN A 236 16.93 2.22 -16.99
N ALA A 237 16.76 0.94 -16.64
CA ALA A 237 17.15 -0.16 -17.51
C ALA A 237 16.47 -0.09 -18.89
N THR A 238 15.18 0.23 -18.93
CA THR A 238 14.42 0.39 -20.19
C THR A 238 14.98 1.53 -21.05
N GLN A 239 15.34 2.65 -20.43
CA GLN A 239 15.91 3.81 -21.11
C GLN A 239 17.32 3.49 -21.63
N GLU A 240 18.18 2.88 -20.81
CA GLU A 240 19.53 2.47 -21.20
C GLU A 240 19.50 1.49 -22.39
N GLU A 241 18.60 0.51 -22.37
CA GLU A 241 18.39 -0.41 -23.48
C GLU A 241 17.99 0.36 -24.76
N ALA A 242 17.02 1.28 -24.66
CA ALA A 242 16.60 2.10 -25.79
C ALA A 242 17.73 2.99 -26.33
N PHE A 243 18.56 3.59 -25.46
CA PHE A 243 19.75 4.36 -25.84
C PHE A 243 20.84 3.50 -26.51
N SER A 244 20.92 2.21 -26.18
CA SER A 244 21.92 1.31 -26.76
C SER A 244 21.65 0.98 -28.23
N VAL A 245 20.38 0.98 -28.64
CA VAL A 245 19.95 0.64 -30.01
C VAL A 245 19.56 1.85 -30.85
N ALA A 246 19.37 3.02 -30.23
CA ALA A 246 19.03 4.25 -30.94
C ALA A 246 20.21 4.86 -31.70
N THR A 247 19.90 5.58 -32.78
CA THR A 247 20.90 6.32 -33.54
C THR A 247 21.46 7.48 -32.72
N GLU A 248 22.69 7.93 -33.03
CA GLU A 248 23.28 9.11 -32.40
C GLU A 248 22.41 10.37 -32.58
N GLU A 249 21.79 10.50 -33.75
CA GLU A 249 20.88 11.61 -34.04
C GLU A 249 19.65 11.58 -33.13
N ASP A 250 18.99 10.42 -33.00
CA ASP A 250 17.81 10.28 -32.16
C ASP A 250 18.12 10.46 -30.68
N ARG A 251 19.29 10.00 -30.22
CA ARG A 251 19.74 10.22 -28.84
C ARG A 251 19.89 11.70 -28.53
N ARG A 252 20.57 12.45 -29.40
CA ARG A 252 20.75 13.91 -29.24
C ARG A 252 19.43 14.64 -29.27
N LYS A 253 18.56 14.31 -30.23
CA LYS A 253 17.20 14.86 -30.30
C LYS A 253 16.42 14.53 -29.03
N GLY A 254 16.42 13.28 -28.59
CA GLY A 254 15.71 12.84 -27.39
C GLY A 254 16.13 13.59 -26.13
N VAL A 255 17.43 13.74 -25.88
CA VAL A 255 17.96 14.50 -24.75
C VAL A 255 17.56 15.97 -24.82
N ALA A 256 17.65 16.60 -26.00
CA ALA A 256 17.24 18.00 -26.18
C ALA A 256 15.73 18.18 -25.97
N LEU A 257 14.89 17.26 -26.50
CA LEU A 257 13.45 17.31 -26.32
C LEU A 257 13.05 17.08 -24.86
N ALA A 258 13.75 16.24 -24.11
CA ALA A 258 13.44 15.94 -22.71
C ALA A 258 13.38 17.22 -21.84
N GLN A 259 14.30 18.17 -22.08
CA GLN A 259 14.34 19.45 -21.37
C GLN A 259 13.09 20.32 -21.58
N SER A 260 12.37 20.10 -22.69
CA SER A 260 11.14 20.82 -23.01
C SER A 260 9.87 20.14 -22.47
N ILE A 261 9.98 18.87 -22.05
CA ILE A 261 8.85 18.13 -21.48
C ILE A 261 8.62 18.65 -20.07
N ARG A 262 7.65 19.56 -19.94
CA ARG A 262 7.23 20.05 -18.62
C ARG A 262 6.49 18.95 -17.88
N PHE A 263 7.00 18.59 -16.71
CA PHE A 263 6.28 17.82 -15.73
C PHE A 263 5.43 18.79 -14.91
N ASN A 264 4.12 18.83 -15.16
CA ASN A 264 3.23 19.66 -14.35
C ASN A 264 2.35 18.76 -13.48
N PRO A 265 2.74 18.52 -12.22
CA PRO A 265 1.95 17.69 -11.30
C PRO A 265 0.73 18.44 -10.73
N ASN A 266 0.60 19.75 -11.00
CA ASN A 266 -0.37 20.66 -10.37
C ASN A 266 -1.33 21.35 -11.37
N GLU A 267 -1.37 20.95 -12.64
CA GLU A 267 -2.41 21.33 -13.62
C GLU A 267 -3.46 20.22 -13.77
#